data_AF-A0A1E7F8Z5-F1
#
_entry.id   AF-A0A1E7F8Z5-F1
#
_cell.length_a   1.000
_cell.length_b   1.000
_cell.length_c   1.000
_cell.angle_alpha   90.00
_cell.angle_beta   90.00
_cell.angle_gamma   90.00
#
_symmetry.space_group_name_H-M   'P 1'
#
loop_
_entity.id
_entity.type
_entity.pdbx_description
1 polymer ?
#
loop_
_entity_poly.entity_id
_entity_poly.type
_entity_poly.pdbx_seq_one_letter_code
_entity_poly.pdbx_strand_id
1 'polypeptide(L)'
;MTHLTLFLDSLQESSTPILLDGVSEQKDEILFEYVQYLESRPDLWHMLTLYVSLLPRPKIQEYYPNVLVKVLDDSERKLMTGQIRDLMPRLELPLLRKIVRLSLSAPSGSIGDESEEVMDKIKCNSLQWLLHQDDHMGDALICANILFRDLLLNEEEDKTYVAMTFMNDNLPENFLDLVRQTVSPIIEEEDENSNTVLNLGMERTVYTTKVDNAMTEYVAYNSYLEAYGTFEDWKQILEETPTALEDHQLPDATNLNETEKNIAKTNFLRSWVKEKKKHLEKTLHAAEEARLALHNVLTHPGGWLSADEDEFANIHRSDE
;
A
#
# COMPACT_ATOMS: atom_id res chain seq x y z
N MET A 1 34.53 20.73 6.90
CA MET A 1 34.64 20.42 8.34
C MET A 1 34.25 18.98 8.64
N THR A 2 33.07 18.52 8.26
CA THR A 2 32.59 17.13 8.50
C THR A 2 33.60 16.03 8.17
N HIS A 3 34.15 16.00 6.94
CA HIS A 3 35.16 15.01 6.54
C HIS A 3 36.45 15.06 7.37
N LEU A 4 36.86 16.25 7.81
CA LEU A 4 38.04 16.41 8.68
C LEU A 4 37.73 15.88 10.08
N THR A 5 36.55 16.15 10.62
CA THR A 5 36.11 15.62 11.92
C THR A 5 36.01 14.10 11.89
N LEU A 6 35.42 13.51 10.83
CA LEU A 6 35.35 12.06 10.66
C LEU A 6 36.73 11.42 10.51
N PHE A 7 37.65 12.07 9.78
CA PHE A 7 39.03 11.60 9.68
C PHE A 7 39.73 11.62 11.03
N LEU A 8 39.61 12.70 11.80
CA LEU A 8 40.20 12.79 13.15
C LEU A 8 39.59 11.76 14.11
N ASP A 9 38.29 11.47 14.01
CA ASP A 9 37.60 10.43 14.78
C ASP A 9 38.16 9.03 14.43
N SER A 10 38.37 8.73 13.14
CA SER A 10 38.99 7.46 12.71
C SER A 10 40.42 7.25 13.23
N LEU A 11 41.12 8.34 13.57
CA LEU A 11 42.45 8.28 14.18
C LEU A 11 42.40 8.02 15.69
N GLN A 12 41.25 8.14 16.36
CA GLN A 12 41.12 7.81 17.78
C GLN A 12 41.27 6.30 18.05
N GLU A 13 40.95 5.44 17.08
CA GLU A 13 41.18 4.00 17.13
C GLU A 13 42.65 3.62 16.83
N SER A 14 43.51 4.60 16.52
CA SER A 14 44.94 4.37 16.26
C SER A 14 45.75 4.25 17.56
N SER A 15 47.01 3.82 17.44
CA SER A 15 47.92 3.48 18.55
C SER A 15 48.21 4.58 19.58
N THR A 16 47.73 5.82 19.38
CA THR A 16 47.73 6.91 20.36
C THR A 16 46.36 7.61 20.35
N PRO A 17 45.41 7.16 21.18
CA PRO A 17 44.07 7.74 21.22
C PRO A 17 44.13 9.18 21.75
N ILE A 18 43.62 10.12 20.96
CA ILE A 18 43.41 11.51 21.38
C ILE A 18 42.03 11.56 22.04
N LEU A 19 41.98 11.31 23.36
CA LEU A 19 40.75 11.48 24.15
C LEU A 19 40.60 12.96 24.51
N LEU A 20 39.81 13.68 23.72
CA LEU A 20 39.39 15.05 24.00
C LEU A 20 37.92 15.02 24.43
N ASP A 21 37.66 15.49 25.64
CA ASP A 21 36.32 15.56 26.22
C ASP A 21 35.41 16.49 25.39
N GLY A 22 34.17 16.07 25.11
CA GLY A 22 33.20 16.84 24.32
C GLY A 22 33.32 16.78 22.79
N VAL A 23 34.33 16.10 22.24
CA VAL A 23 34.50 15.97 20.77
C VAL A 23 33.40 15.13 20.13
N SER A 24 32.86 14.13 20.84
CA SER A 24 31.75 13.32 20.32
C SER A 24 30.47 14.15 20.11
N GLU A 25 30.15 15.06 21.03
CA GLU A 25 28.95 15.90 20.92
C GLU A 25 29.11 16.90 19.76
N GLN A 26 30.27 17.54 19.65
CA GLN A 26 30.57 18.43 18.53
C GLN A 26 30.60 17.69 17.18
N LYS A 27 31.08 16.45 17.15
CA LYS A 27 31.03 15.59 15.96
C LYS A 27 29.58 15.35 15.55
N ASP A 28 28.73 14.98 16.50
CA ASP A 28 27.33 14.67 16.23
C ASP A 28 26.54 15.90 15.79
N GLU A 29 26.89 17.10 16.27
CA GLU A 29 26.33 18.38 15.80
C GLU A 29 26.78 18.69 14.36
N ILE A 30 28.08 18.67 14.08
CA ILE A 30 28.64 18.95 12.74
C ILE A 30 28.12 17.94 11.71
N LEU A 31 28.00 16.67 12.10
CA LEU A 31 27.48 15.61 11.24
C LEU A 31 25.99 15.81 11.00
N PHE A 32 25.22 16.19 12.01
CA PHE A 32 23.78 16.45 11.86
C PHE A 32 23.51 17.65 10.95
N GLU A 33 24.25 18.76 11.10
CA GLU A 33 24.17 19.90 10.17
C GLU A 33 24.51 19.49 8.74
N TYR A 34 25.50 18.59 8.57
CA TYR A 34 25.85 18.09 7.25
C TYR A 34 24.75 17.21 6.65
N VAL A 35 24.10 16.36 7.46
CA VAL A 35 22.94 15.58 7.02
C VAL A 35 21.80 16.51 6.59
N GLN A 36 21.51 17.58 7.34
CA GLN A 36 20.51 18.59 6.95
C GLN A 36 20.89 19.30 5.64
N TYR A 37 22.18 19.56 5.42
CA TYR A 37 22.67 20.08 4.15
C TYR A 37 22.45 19.09 3.00
N LEU A 38 22.72 17.80 3.20
CA LEU A 38 22.46 16.75 2.20
C LEU A 38 20.96 16.61 1.92
N GLU A 39 20.11 16.69 2.95
CA GLU A 39 18.65 16.66 2.80
C GLU A 39 18.17 17.79 1.88
N SER A 40 18.74 18.99 2.01
CA SER A 40 18.38 20.15 1.18
C SER A 40 18.75 20.00 -0.31
N ARG A 41 19.49 18.95 -0.67
CA ARG A 41 20.01 18.70 -2.01
C ARG A 41 19.62 17.31 -2.53
N PRO A 42 18.51 17.20 -3.28
CA PRO A 42 18.04 15.94 -3.85
C PRO A 42 19.11 15.18 -4.64
N ASP A 43 19.98 15.88 -5.36
CA ASP A 43 21.06 15.28 -6.14
C ASP A 43 22.11 14.53 -5.30
N LEU A 44 22.16 14.79 -3.99
CA LEU A 44 23.06 14.15 -3.03
C LEU A 44 22.37 13.14 -2.11
N TRP A 45 21.08 12.87 -2.30
CA TRP A 45 20.31 11.99 -1.43
C TRP A 45 20.89 10.58 -1.33
N HIS A 46 21.52 10.07 -2.39
CA HIS A 46 22.24 8.80 -2.39
C HIS A 46 23.38 8.70 -1.35
N MET A 47 23.83 9.81 -0.76
CA MET A 47 24.83 9.83 0.31
C MET A 47 24.22 9.90 1.72
N LEU A 48 22.93 10.22 1.86
CA LEU A 48 22.29 10.48 3.16
C LEU A 48 22.46 9.30 4.12
N THR A 49 22.14 8.09 3.66
CA THR A 49 22.20 6.89 4.51
C THR A 49 23.57 6.69 5.15
N LEU A 50 24.65 6.96 4.38
CA LEU A 50 26.02 6.84 4.86
C LEU A 50 26.27 7.76 6.05
N TYR A 51 25.98 9.05 5.92
CA TYR A 51 26.27 10.02 6.99
C TYR A 51 25.29 9.88 8.16
N VAL A 52 24.03 9.51 7.89
CA VAL A 52 23.06 9.20 8.95
C VAL A 52 23.51 8.01 9.78
N SER A 53 24.11 6.97 9.17
CA SER A 53 24.57 5.78 9.89
C SER A 53 25.65 6.07 10.95
N LEU A 54 26.31 7.22 10.84
CA LEU A 54 27.33 7.68 11.77
C LEU A 54 26.76 8.48 12.96
N LEU A 55 25.47 8.82 12.95
CA LEU A 55 24.80 9.53 14.04
C LEU A 55 24.45 8.60 15.21
N PRO A 56 24.20 9.15 16.42
CA PRO A 56 23.64 8.38 17.52
C PRO A 56 22.27 7.77 17.16
N ARG A 57 22.04 6.52 17.57
CA ARG A 57 20.79 5.78 17.28
C ARG A 57 19.50 6.56 17.56
N PRO A 58 19.37 7.30 18.69
CA PRO A 58 18.16 8.08 18.94
C PRO A 58 17.89 9.12 17.85
N LYS A 59 18.94 9.82 17.38
CA LYS A 59 18.82 10.79 16.28
C LYS A 59 18.45 10.11 14.97
N ILE A 60 19.03 8.94 14.67
CA ILE A 60 18.68 8.17 13.46
C ILE A 60 17.19 7.82 13.47
N GLN A 61 16.72 7.21 14.55
CA GLN A 61 15.34 6.74 14.67
C GLN A 61 14.33 7.89 14.69
N GLU A 62 14.70 9.04 15.25
CA GLU A 62 13.84 10.22 15.31
C GLU A 62 13.78 10.95 13.97
N TYR A 63 14.91 11.32 13.40
CA TYR A 63 15.00 12.25 12.29
C TYR A 63 14.92 11.56 10.92
N TYR A 64 15.65 10.47 10.71
CA TYR A 64 15.84 9.90 9.37
C TYR A 64 14.54 9.48 8.68
N PRO A 65 13.56 8.86 9.37
CA PRO A 65 12.27 8.55 8.75
C PRO A 65 11.55 9.78 8.18
N ASN A 66 11.63 10.94 8.83
CA ASN A 66 11.00 12.17 8.33
C ASN A 66 11.63 12.67 7.02
N VAL A 67 12.92 12.39 6.82
CA VAL A 67 13.61 12.69 5.56
C VAL A 67 13.14 11.71 4.48
N LEU A 68 13.12 10.41 4.80
CA LEU A 68 12.79 9.36 3.83
C LEU A 68 11.34 9.40 3.35
N VAL A 69 10.40 9.89 4.17
CA VAL A 69 9.00 10.11 3.72
C VAL A 69 8.92 11.01 2.47
N LYS A 70 9.89 11.91 2.29
CA LYS A 70 9.93 12.86 1.15
C LYS A 70 10.44 12.22 -0.15
N VAL A 71 11.02 11.02 -0.08
CA VAL A 71 11.57 10.33 -1.25
C VAL A 71 10.43 9.64 -1.99
N LEU A 72 10.13 10.12 -3.19
CA LEU A 72 9.04 9.60 -4.04
C LEU A 72 9.54 8.67 -5.14
N ASP A 73 10.81 8.78 -5.53
CA ASP A 73 11.38 7.98 -6.61
C ASP A 73 11.71 6.55 -6.15
N ASP A 74 11.23 5.55 -6.89
CA ASP A 74 11.39 4.14 -6.55
C ASP A 74 12.86 3.68 -6.60
N SER A 75 13.64 4.22 -7.55
CA SER A 75 15.05 3.85 -7.69
C SER A 75 15.89 4.37 -6.51
N GLU A 76 15.58 5.57 -6.04
CA GLU A 76 16.17 6.15 -4.83
C GLU A 76 15.77 5.37 -3.57
N ARG A 77 14.50 5.00 -3.43
CA ARG A 77 14.03 4.16 -2.31
C ARG A 77 14.77 2.84 -2.26
N LYS A 78 14.88 2.15 -3.40
CA LYS A 78 15.60 0.88 -3.50
C LYS A 78 17.08 1.02 -3.12
N LEU A 79 17.73 2.10 -3.58
CA LEU A 79 19.12 2.38 -3.23
C LEU A 79 19.29 2.63 -1.74
N MET A 80 18.45 3.50 -1.16
CA MET A 80 18.50 3.85 0.27
C MET A 80 18.18 2.66 1.17
N THR A 81 17.17 1.86 0.84
CA THR A 81 16.86 0.62 1.58
C THR A 81 18.06 -0.34 1.55
N GLY A 82 18.71 -0.51 0.39
CA GLY A 82 19.94 -1.30 0.29
C GLY A 82 21.06 -0.77 1.19
N GLN A 83 21.27 0.54 1.22
CA GLN A 83 22.25 1.15 2.10
C GLN A 83 21.90 1.03 3.59
N ILE A 84 20.61 1.11 3.95
CA ILE A 84 20.14 0.94 5.33
C ILE A 84 20.47 -0.48 5.81
N ARG A 85 20.20 -1.48 4.97
CA ARG A 85 20.55 -2.87 5.26
C ARG A 85 22.05 -3.08 5.43
N ASP A 86 22.86 -2.47 4.56
CA ASP A 86 24.31 -2.66 4.58
C ASP A 86 24.98 -1.95 5.77
N LEU A 87 24.54 -0.73 6.10
CA LEU A 87 25.17 0.12 7.12
C LEU A 87 24.52 0.01 8.50
N MET A 88 23.23 -0.29 8.55
CA MET A 88 22.40 -0.24 9.76
C MET A 88 21.39 -1.42 9.82
N PRO A 89 21.79 -2.68 9.60
CA PRO A 89 20.86 -3.81 9.40
C PRO A 89 19.85 -3.99 10.55
N ARG A 90 20.25 -3.73 11.79
CA ARG A 90 19.37 -3.85 12.98
C ARG A 90 18.29 -2.76 13.06
N LEU A 91 18.45 -1.68 12.30
CA LEU A 91 17.52 -0.55 12.28
C LEU A 91 16.64 -0.53 11.02
N GLU A 92 16.89 -1.40 10.04
CA GLU A 92 16.17 -1.43 8.77
C GLU A 92 14.65 -1.48 8.96
N LEU A 93 14.12 -2.61 9.44
CA LEU A 93 12.69 -2.78 9.62
C LEU A 93 12.05 -1.74 10.59
N PRO A 94 12.66 -1.39 11.74
CA PRO A 94 12.17 -0.29 12.58
C PRO A 94 12.05 1.05 11.86
N LEU A 95 13.03 1.41 11.02
CA LEU A 95 13.00 2.64 10.24
C LEU A 95 11.91 2.57 9.16
N LEU A 96 11.87 1.50 8.37
CA LEU A 96 10.87 1.34 7.30
C LEU A 96 9.44 1.39 7.83
N ARG A 97 9.15 0.71 8.96
CA ARG A 97 7.84 0.82 9.63
C ARG A 97 7.51 2.25 10.04
N LYS A 98 8.49 2.99 10.57
CA LYS A 98 8.28 4.36 11.00
C LYS A 98 8.03 5.28 9.80
N ILE A 99 8.71 5.08 8.67
CA ILE A 99 8.47 5.80 7.41
C ILE A 99 7.03 5.59 6.96
N VAL A 100 6.59 4.33 6.82
CA VAL A 100 5.23 4.01 6.37
C VAL A 100 4.19 4.59 7.32
N ARG A 101 4.36 4.44 8.64
CA ARG A 101 3.42 5.01 9.63
C ARG A 101 3.33 6.53 9.56
N LEU A 102 4.47 7.22 9.36
CA LEU A 102 4.47 8.67 9.19
C LEU A 102 3.73 9.09 7.92
N SER A 103 3.92 8.37 6.81
CA SER A 103 3.16 8.61 5.58
C SER A 103 1.65 8.39 5.76
N LEU A 104 1.25 7.31 6.44
CA LEU A 104 -0.16 7.00 6.70
C LEU A 104 -0.83 8.00 7.66
N SER A 105 -0.07 8.52 8.63
CA SER A 105 -0.57 9.50 9.62
C SER A 105 -0.49 10.95 9.16
N ALA A 106 0.02 11.20 7.94
CA ALA A 106 0.16 12.55 7.43
C ALA A 106 -1.24 13.18 7.24
N PRO A 107 -1.54 14.32 7.88
CA PRO A 107 -2.81 14.99 7.70
C PRO A 107 -2.98 15.40 6.24
N SER A 108 -4.10 15.02 5.63
CA SER A 108 -4.57 15.56 4.36
C SER A 108 -4.65 17.09 4.50
N GLY A 109 -3.68 17.82 3.94
CA GLY A 109 -3.61 19.28 3.99
C GLY A 109 -2.52 19.94 4.85
N SER A 110 -1.55 19.19 5.39
CA SER A 110 -0.49 19.78 6.26
C SER A 110 0.83 20.15 5.57
N ILE A 111 1.01 19.81 4.30
CA ILE A 111 2.18 20.21 3.50
C ILE A 111 1.63 21.04 2.32
N GLY A 112 1.55 22.35 2.55
CA GLY A 112 1.18 23.43 1.61
C GLY A 112 0.31 23.09 0.38
N ASP A 113 -0.99 23.37 0.42
CA ASP A 113 -1.91 23.34 -0.74
C ASP A 113 -1.83 22.07 -1.64
N GLU A 114 -1.22 20.98 -1.18
CA GLU A 114 -1.19 19.73 -1.93
C GLU A 114 -2.59 19.11 -1.91
N SER A 115 -3.12 18.85 -3.10
CA SER A 115 -4.41 18.18 -3.30
C SER A 115 -4.45 16.86 -2.53
N GLU A 116 -5.61 16.51 -2.00
CA GLU A 116 -5.85 15.24 -1.31
C GLU A 116 -5.44 14.02 -2.15
N GLU A 117 -5.60 14.10 -3.48
CA GLU A 117 -5.13 13.09 -4.43
C GLU A 117 -3.61 12.85 -4.35
N VAL A 118 -2.82 13.91 -4.12
CA VAL A 118 -1.36 13.81 -3.98
C VAL A 118 -1.01 13.10 -2.68
N MET A 119 -1.73 13.42 -1.60
CA MET A 119 -1.54 12.78 -0.30
C MET A 119 -1.91 11.29 -0.33
N ASP A 120 -3.02 10.94 -0.99
CA ASP A 120 -3.42 9.55 -1.17
C ASP A 120 -2.38 8.79 -2.00
N LYS A 121 -1.83 9.42 -3.04
CA LYS A 121 -0.73 8.83 -3.82
C LYS A 121 0.54 8.63 -2.97
N ILE A 122 0.87 9.54 -2.07
CA ILE A 122 2.00 9.38 -1.14
C ILE A 122 1.74 8.21 -0.19
N LYS A 123 0.55 8.12 0.40
CA LYS A 123 0.13 7.02 1.28
C LYS A 123 0.21 5.67 0.56
N CYS A 124 -0.38 5.55 -0.63
CA CYS A 124 -0.37 4.33 -1.45
C CYS A 124 1.06 3.90 -1.82
N ASN A 125 1.91 4.86 -2.20
CA ASN A 125 3.29 4.57 -2.54
C ASN A 125 4.19 4.32 -1.33
N SER A 126 3.77 4.67 -0.10
CA SER A 126 4.63 4.50 1.08
C SER A 126 4.98 3.04 1.34
N LEU A 127 4.10 2.09 0.99
CA LEU A 127 4.37 0.67 1.18
C LEU A 127 5.52 0.13 0.33
N GLN A 128 5.92 0.81 -0.75
CA GLN A 128 7.06 0.39 -1.58
C GLN A 128 8.35 0.26 -0.75
N TRP A 129 8.48 1.03 0.33
CA TRP A 129 9.58 0.89 1.29
C TRP A 129 9.70 -0.51 1.89
N LEU A 130 8.57 -1.17 2.18
CA LEU A 130 8.52 -2.53 2.73
C LEU A 130 8.54 -3.60 1.62
N LEU A 131 7.94 -3.33 0.47
CA LEU A 131 7.80 -4.30 -0.62
C LEU A 131 9.11 -4.63 -1.36
N HIS A 132 10.17 -3.84 -1.15
CA HIS A 132 11.47 -4.12 -1.77
C HIS A 132 12.17 -5.39 -1.25
N GLN A 133 11.77 -5.92 -0.09
CA GLN A 133 12.38 -7.10 0.52
C GLN A 133 11.30 -8.07 1.01
N ASP A 134 11.49 -9.35 0.73
CA ASP A 134 10.52 -10.39 1.07
C ASP A 134 10.37 -10.54 2.60
N ASP A 135 11.44 -10.31 3.37
CA ASP A 135 11.44 -10.42 4.85
C ASP A 135 10.46 -9.44 5.54
N HIS A 136 9.96 -8.44 4.83
CA HIS A 136 9.07 -7.40 5.37
C HIS A 136 7.62 -7.57 4.95
N MET A 137 7.27 -8.64 4.22
CA MET A 137 5.93 -8.81 3.63
C MET A 137 4.82 -8.88 4.67
N GLY A 138 5.04 -9.50 5.83
CA GLY A 138 4.06 -9.51 6.93
C GLY A 138 3.75 -8.11 7.47
N ASP A 139 4.76 -7.24 7.57
CA ASP A 139 4.57 -5.85 7.96
C ASP A 139 3.92 -5.01 6.85
N ALA A 140 4.28 -5.27 5.59
CA ALA A 140 3.62 -4.65 4.45
C ALA A 140 2.12 -4.96 4.44
N LEU A 141 1.72 -6.21 4.74
CA LEU A 141 0.32 -6.62 4.81
C LEU A 141 -0.44 -5.87 5.91
N ILE A 142 0.12 -5.80 7.12
CA ILE A 142 -0.49 -5.06 8.23
C ILE A 142 -0.66 -3.58 7.86
N CYS A 143 0.35 -2.96 7.25
CA CYS A 143 0.27 -1.58 6.80
C CYS A 143 -0.74 -1.39 5.65
N ALA A 144 -0.88 -2.35 4.74
CA ALA A 144 -1.87 -2.31 3.67
C ALA A 144 -3.29 -2.28 4.25
N ASN A 145 -3.58 -3.13 5.24
CA ASN A 145 -4.88 -3.14 5.89
C ASN A 145 -5.17 -1.85 6.66
N ILE A 146 -4.15 -1.23 7.29
CA ILE A 146 -4.31 0.10 7.89
C ILE A 146 -4.73 1.12 6.83
N LEU A 147 -4.10 1.11 5.66
CA LEU A 147 -4.46 2.01 4.57
C LEU A 147 -5.84 1.71 4.00
N PHE A 148 -6.22 0.43 3.83
CA PHE A 148 -7.58 0.08 3.41
C PHE A 148 -8.64 0.58 4.39
N ARG A 149 -8.41 0.46 5.71
CA ARG A 149 -9.30 1.07 6.72
C ARG A 149 -9.40 2.58 6.56
N ASP A 150 -8.27 3.26 6.39
CA ASP A 150 -8.23 4.73 6.21
C ASP A 150 -9.02 5.17 4.97
N LEU A 151 -8.87 4.46 3.86
CA LEU A 151 -9.58 4.78 2.61
C LEU A 151 -11.07 4.43 2.68
N LEU A 152 -11.42 3.24 3.17
CA LEU A 152 -12.80 2.74 3.15
C LEU A 152 -13.68 3.31 4.27
N LEU A 153 -13.09 3.81 5.36
CA LEU A 153 -13.81 4.45 6.46
C LEU A 153 -13.81 5.98 6.36
N ASN A 154 -13.33 6.54 5.27
CA ASN A 154 -13.37 7.99 5.06
C ASN A 154 -14.83 8.45 4.86
N GLU A 155 -15.34 9.25 5.79
CA GLU A 155 -16.72 9.76 5.76
C GLU A 155 -16.88 10.99 4.83
N GLU A 156 -15.77 11.66 4.49
CA GLU A 156 -15.80 12.90 3.71
C GLU A 156 -15.85 12.64 2.19
N GLU A 157 -15.17 11.59 1.72
CA GLU A 157 -15.08 11.22 0.31
C GLU A 157 -15.13 9.69 0.12
N ASP A 158 -15.82 9.23 -0.92
CA ASP A 158 -15.78 7.82 -1.33
C ASP A 158 -14.43 7.50 -2.01
N LYS A 159 -13.52 6.92 -1.24
CA LYS A 159 -12.19 6.52 -1.72
C LYS A 159 -12.11 5.06 -2.15
N THR A 160 -13.24 4.42 -2.44
CA THR A 160 -13.26 3.00 -2.86
C THR A 160 -12.47 2.80 -4.17
N TYR A 161 -12.55 3.73 -5.11
CA TYR A 161 -11.75 3.68 -6.34
C TYR A 161 -10.24 3.81 -6.08
N VAL A 162 -9.84 4.65 -5.12
CA VAL A 162 -8.43 4.79 -4.71
C VAL A 162 -7.94 3.49 -4.08
N ALA A 163 -8.76 2.86 -3.22
CA ALA A 163 -8.44 1.57 -2.62
C ALA A 163 -8.29 0.46 -3.68
N MET A 164 -9.16 0.42 -4.70
CA MET A 164 -9.06 -0.51 -5.81
C MET A 164 -7.80 -0.28 -6.65
N THR A 165 -7.47 0.98 -6.95
CA THR A 165 -6.24 1.35 -7.66
C THR A 165 -5.01 0.92 -6.86
N PHE A 166 -4.98 1.19 -5.55
CA PHE A 166 -3.91 0.77 -4.67
C PHE A 166 -3.71 -0.76 -4.67
N MET A 167 -4.79 -1.52 -4.58
CA MET A 167 -4.73 -2.99 -4.61
C MET A 167 -4.15 -3.52 -5.92
N ASN A 168 -4.53 -2.93 -7.06
CA ASN A 168 -4.15 -3.42 -8.38
C ASN A 168 -2.76 -2.92 -8.82
N ASP A 169 -2.40 -1.68 -8.50
CA ASP A 169 -1.22 -1.01 -9.07
C ASP A 169 -0.04 -0.96 -8.09
N ASN A 170 -0.29 -1.02 -6.78
CA ASN A 170 0.76 -0.85 -5.76
C ASN A 170 1.13 -2.14 -5.02
N LEU A 171 0.28 -3.18 -5.06
CA LEU A 171 0.54 -4.46 -4.42
C LEU A 171 0.88 -5.54 -5.47
N PRO A 172 1.78 -6.50 -5.15
CA PRO A 172 2.05 -7.62 -6.05
C PRO A 172 0.81 -8.51 -6.27
N GLU A 173 0.58 -9.03 -7.47
CA GLU A 173 -0.55 -9.93 -7.76
C GLU A 173 -0.57 -11.18 -6.84
N ASN A 174 0.61 -11.70 -6.49
CA ASN A 174 0.80 -12.85 -5.61
C ASN A 174 1.10 -12.46 -4.16
N PHE A 175 0.63 -11.29 -3.70
CA PHE A 175 1.00 -10.71 -2.41
C PHE A 175 0.79 -11.67 -1.23
N LEU A 176 -0.38 -12.31 -1.12
CA LEU A 176 -0.66 -13.26 -0.03
C LEU A 176 0.27 -14.48 -0.04
N ASP A 177 0.64 -14.97 -1.22
CA ASP A 177 1.55 -16.11 -1.34
C ASP A 177 2.97 -15.72 -0.92
N LEU A 178 3.42 -14.50 -1.23
CA LEU A 178 4.70 -13.95 -0.77
C LEU A 178 4.71 -13.81 0.77
N VAL A 179 3.62 -13.34 1.37
CA VAL A 179 3.52 -13.25 2.85
C VAL A 179 3.56 -14.66 3.47
N ARG A 180 2.84 -15.63 2.91
CA ARG A 180 2.88 -17.01 3.42
C ARG A 180 4.28 -17.63 3.33
N GLN A 181 4.98 -17.42 2.22
CA GLN A 181 6.33 -17.95 2.01
C GLN A 181 7.37 -17.37 2.97
N THR A 182 7.17 -16.14 3.44
CA THR A 182 8.10 -15.46 4.34
C THR A 182 7.80 -15.76 5.80
N VAL A 183 6.53 -15.98 6.16
CA VAL A 183 6.09 -16.27 7.53
C VAL A 183 6.08 -17.77 7.86
N SER A 184 5.91 -18.67 6.89
CA SER A 184 5.92 -20.13 7.12
C SER A 184 7.28 -20.74 7.52
N PRO A 185 8.43 -20.42 6.89
CA PRO A 185 9.72 -21.04 7.23
C PRO A 185 10.25 -20.63 8.62
N ILE A 186 9.66 -19.58 9.22
CA ILE A 186 9.89 -19.19 10.61
C ILE A 186 9.40 -20.28 11.59
N ILE A 187 8.55 -21.22 11.17
CA ILE A 187 7.97 -22.26 12.06
C ILE A 187 8.86 -23.51 12.17
N GLU A 188 9.76 -23.77 11.21
CA GLU A 188 10.46 -25.07 11.11
C GLU A 188 11.88 -25.12 11.69
N GLU A 189 12.53 -23.99 11.97
CA GLU A 189 13.83 -23.97 12.67
C GLU A 189 13.63 -23.84 14.19
N GLU A 190 13.33 -24.97 14.83
CA GLU A 190 13.47 -25.18 16.28
C GLU A 190 14.96 -25.18 16.65
N ASP A 191 15.52 -24.00 16.89
CA ASP A 191 16.73 -23.89 17.70
C ASP A 191 16.29 -23.43 19.10
N GLU A 192 16.20 -24.37 20.04
CA GLU A 192 15.72 -24.21 21.44
C GLU A 192 16.43 -23.09 22.23
N ASN A 193 17.48 -22.50 21.67
CA ASN A 193 18.29 -21.46 22.29
C ASN A 193 18.22 -20.10 21.58
N SER A 194 17.42 -19.99 20.51
CA SER A 194 17.23 -18.77 19.74
C SER A 194 16.00 -18.02 20.21
N ASN A 195 16.08 -17.47 21.42
CA ASN A 195 15.29 -16.29 21.82
C ASN A 195 15.80 -15.08 21.02
N THR A 196 15.89 -15.21 19.69
CA THR A 196 16.13 -14.09 18.79
C THR A 196 14.85 -13.30 18.81
N VAL A 197 14.82 -12.35 19.75
CA VAL A 197 13.92 -11.21 19.77
C VAL A 197 13.81 -10.72 18.33
N LEU A 198 12.74 -11.11 17.63
CA LEU A 198 12.31 -10.42 16.43
C LEU A 198 12.31 -8.93 16.82
N ASN A 199 12.90 -8.08 16.00
CA ASN A 199 13.24 -6.66 16.24
C ASN A 199 12.02 -5.74 16.59
N LEU A 200 10.91 -6.31 17.05
CA LEU A 200 9.72 -5.71 17.61
C LEU A 200 9.68 -5.67 19.14
N GLY A 201 10.48 -6.49 19.84
CA GLY A 201 10.19 -6.75 21.27
C GLY A 201 8.80 -7.39 21.48
N MET A 202 8.23 -7.95 20.41
CA MET A 202 6.95 -8.65 20.39
C MET A 202 7.23 -10.14 20.25
N GLU A 203 6.53 -10.95 21.02
CA GLU A 203 6.71 -12.41 21.01
C GLU A 203 6.34 -12.96 19.62
N ARG A 204 7.12 -13.93 19.14
CA ARG A 204 6.98 -14.50 17.78
C ARG A 204 5.57 -15.00 17.49
N THR A 205 4.97 -15.67 18.46
CA THR A 205 3.59 -16.17 18.43
C THR A 205 2.58 -15.06 18.16
N VAL A 206 2.73 -13.93 18.86
CA VAL A 206 1.85 -12.77 18.73
C VAL A 206 1.99 -12.12 17.35
N TYR A 207 3.22 -12.06 16.80
CA TYR A 207 3.41 -11.55 15.44
C TYR A 207 2.73 -12.43 14.39
N THR A 208 2.90 -13.75 14.48
CA THR A 208 2.27 -14.69 13.53
C THR A 208 0.75 -14.56 13.56
N THR A 209 0.13 -14.55 14.75
CA THR A 209 -1.33 -14.35 14.88
C THR A 209 -1.77 -13.02 14.26
N LYS A 210 -1.02 -11.93 14.46
CA LYS A 210 -1.33 -10.64 13.82
C LYS A 210 -1.28 -10.71 12.30
N VAL A 211 -0.32 -11.44 11.74
CA VAL A 211 -0.22 -11.62 10.30
C VAL A 211 -1.36 -12.48 9.78
N ASP A 212 -1.74 -13.55 10.49
CA ASP A 212 -2.88 -14.39 10.13
C ASP A 212 -4.20 -13.59 10.12
N ASN A 213 -4.43 -12.77 11.15
CA ASN A 213 -5.57 -11.85 11.21
C ASN A 213 -5.50 -10.81 10.08
N ALA A 214 -4.30 -10.33 9.72
CA ALA A 214 -4.14 -9.43 8.60
C ALA A 214 -4.42 -10.12 7.25
N MET A 215 -4.14 -11.42 7.10
CA MET A 215 -4.46 -12.18 5.89
C MET A 215 -5.98 -12.33 5.73
N THR A 216 -6.70 -12.67 6.79
CA THR A 216 -8.16 -12.81 6.73
C THR A 216 -8.83 -11.48 6.39
N GLU A 217 -8.38 -10.40 7.04
CA GLU A 217 -8.84 -9.04 6.75
C GLU A 217 -8.53 -8.62 5.30
N TYR A 218 -7.34 -8.88 4.79
CA TYR A 218 -6.97 -8.55 3.41
C TYR A 218 -7.84 -9.29 2.39
N VAL A 219 -8.14 -10.58 2.62
CA VAL A 219 -9.03 -11.36 1.76
C VAL A 219 -10.46 -10.78 1.78
N ALA A 220 -10.92 -10.28 2.93
CA ALA A 220 -12.21 -9.61 3.04
C ALA A 220 -12.23 -8.29 2.25
N TYR A 221 -11.16 -7.49 2.27
CA TYR A 221 -11.02 -6.29 1.44
C TYR A 221 -10.98 -6.61 -0.05
N ASN A 222 -10.19 -7.62 -0.45
CA ASN A 222 -10.11 -8.05 -1.84
C ASN A 222 -11.48 -8.47 -2.37
N SER A 223 -12.21 -9.28 -1.61
CA SER A 223 -13.57 -9.73 -1.98
C SER A 223 -14.54 -8.54 -2.10
N TYR A 224 -14.43 -7.55 -1.20
CA TYR A 224 -15.25 -6.35 -1.25
C TYR A 224 -14.96 -5.48 -2.48
N LEU A 225 -13.69 -5.21 -2.76
CA LEU A 225 -13.28 -4.36 -3.89
C LEU A 225 -13.58 -5.04 -5.24
N GLU A 226 -13.43 -6.35 -5.34
CA GLU A 226 -13.87 -7.13 -6.50
C GLU A 226 -15.38 -7.03 -6.72
N ALA A 227 -16.17 -7.16 -5.64
CA ALA A 227 -17.62 -7.00 -5.70
C ALA A 227 -18.04 -5.58 -6.09
N TYR A 228 -17.33 -4.55 -5.62
CA TYR A 228 -17.55 -3.18 -6.03
C TYR A 228 -17.25 -2.97 -7.51
N GLY A 229 -16.09 -3.41 -8.00
CA GLY A 229 -15.70 -3.29 -9.41
C GLY A 229 -16.69 -3.97 -10.35
N THR A 230 -17.07 -5.22 -10.06
CA THR A 230 -18.07 -5.96 -10.86
C THR A 230 -19.46 -5.29 -10.84
N PHE A 231 -19.83 -4.65 -9.74
CA PHE A 231 -21.07 -3.90 -9.64
C PHE A 231 -21.06 -2.59 -10.44
N GLU A 232 -19.93 -1.86 -10.44
CA GLU A 232 -19.75 -0.68 -11.29
C GLU A 232 -19.73 -1.04 -12.78
N ASP A 233 -19.08 -2.15 -13.17
CA ASP A 233 -19.11 -2.67 -14.54
C ASP A 233 -20.56 -2.97 -14.98
N TRP A 234 -21.34 -3.60 -14.10
CA TRP A 234 -22.76 -3.86 -14.37
C TRP A 234 -23.56 -2.57 -14.54
N LYS A 235 -23.35 -1.56 -13.68
CA LYS A 235 -24.00 -0.25 -13.81
C LYS A 235 -23.67 0.40 -15.14
N GLN A 236 -22.39 0.40 -15.55
CA GLN A 236 -21.98 0.95 -16.83
C GLN A 236 -22.68 0.26 -18.00
N ILE A 237 -22.74 -1.08 -17.98
CA ILE A 237 -23.46 -1.86 -19.00
C ILE A 237 -24.96 -1.53 -19.01
N LEU A 238 -25.56 -1.28 -17.84
CA LEU A 238 -26.95 -0.91 -17.71
C LEU A 238 -27.23 0.47 -18.32
N GLU A 239 -26.33 1.44 -18.14
CA GLU A 239 -26.42 2.77 -18.74
C GLU A 239 -26.26 2.73 -20.28
N GLU A 240 -25.37 1.87 -20.78
CA GLU A 240 -25.18 1.62 -22.21
C GLU A 240 -26.38 0.89 -22.84
N THR A 241 -27.27 0.28 -22.04
CA THR A 241 -28.39 -0.51 -22.53
C THR A 241 -29.48 0.41 -23.10
N PRO A 242 -29.82 0.31 -24.40
CA PRO A 242 -30.88 1.14 -24.98
C PRO A 242 -32.25 0.75 -24.39
N THR A 243 -32.76 1.59 -23.50
CA THR A 243 -34.05 1.35 -22.80
C THR A 243 -35.24 1.85 -23.60
N ALA A 244 -35.07 2.89 -24.43
CA ALA A 244 -36.14 3.50 -25.20
C ALA A 244 -36.04 3.22 -26.71
N LEU A 245 -37.20 3.24 -27.36
CA LEU A 245 -37.37 3.18 -28.82
C LEU A 245 -37.20 4.57 -29.45
N GLU A 246 -36.45 5.46 -28.79
CA GLU A 246 -36.42 6.88 -29.13
C GLU A 246 -35.70 7.11 -30.47
N ASP A 247 -36.53 7.44 -31.46
CA ASP A 247 -36.23 8.19 -32.68
C ASP A 247 -34.99 7.79 -33.46
N HIS A 248 -34.78 6.49 -33.66
CA HIS A 248 -34.07 6.06 -34.86
C HIS A 248 -34.96 6.33 -36.06
N GLN A 249 -34.89 7.57 -36.55
CA GLN A 249 -35.41 7.95 -37.85
C GLN A 249 -34.91 6.90 -38.84
N LEU A 250 -35.85 6.25 -39.53
CA LEU A 250 -35.51 5.36 -40.63
C LEU A 250 -34.52 6.08 -41.54
N PRO A 251 -33.44 5.41 -41.98
CA PRO A 251 -32.49 6.00 -42.92
C PRO A 251 -33.24 6.70 -44.05
N ASP A 252 -32.80 7.91 -44.44
CA ASP A 252 -33.51 8.79 -45.37
C ASP A 252 -34.09 8.02 -46.56
N ALA A 253 -35.40 7.77 -46.49
CA ALA A 253 -36.11 6.86 -47.38
C ALA A 253 -36.76 7.61 -48.55
N THR A 254 -36.35 8.86 -48.81
CA THR A 254 -36.95 9.74 -49.81
C THR A 254 -36.94 9.15 -51.23
N ASN A 255 -35.95 8.32 -51.57
CA ASN A 255 -35.78 7.73 -52.90
C ASN A 255 -36.27 6.28 -53.05
N LEU A 256 -36.87 5.68 -52.01
CA LEU A 256 -37.29 4.27 -52.03
C LEU A 256 -38.76 4.09 -52.44
N ASN A 257 -39.03 3.05 -53.23
CA ASN A 257 -40.40 2.64 -53.52
C ASN A 257 -41.08 2.05 -52.25
N GLU A 258 -42.41 1.92 -52.27
CA GLU A 258 -43.17 1.49 -51.08
C GLU A 258 -42.79 0.08 -50.58
N THR A 259 -42.43 -0.82 -51.50
CA THR A 259 -41.97 -2.18 -51.16
C THR A 259 -40.58 -2.17 -50.53
N GLU A 260 -39.66 -1.35 -51.04
CA GLU A 260 -38.31 -1.17 -50.51
C GLU A 260 -38.33 -0.51 -49.13
N LYS A 261 -39.21 0.47 -48.92
CA LYS A 261 -39.45 1.07 -47.59
C LYS A 261 -39.90 0.02 -46.57
N ASN A 262 -40.79 -0.89 -46.96
CA ASN A 262 -41.27 -1.96 -46.09
C ASN A 262 -40.18 -3.01 -45.78
N ILE A 263 -39.36 -3.35 -46.77
CA ILE A 263 -38.20 -4.25 -46.58
C ILE A 263 -37.16 -3.60 -45.66
N ALA A 264 -36.82 -2.32 -45.87
CA ALA A 264 -35.88 -1.58 -45.04
C ALA A 264 -36.36 -1.48 -43.59
N LYS A 265 -37.64 -1.14 -43.36
CA LYS A 265 -38.26 -1.14 -42.02
C LYS A 265 -38.16 -2.50 -41.35
N THR A 266 -38.45 -3.57 -42.07
CA THR A 266 -38.43 -4.93 -41.50
C THR A 266 -37.02 -5.41 -41.17
N ASN A 267 -36.04 -5.13 -42.04
CA ASN A 267 -34.63 -5.47 -41.78
C ASN A 267 -34.04 -4.62 -40.64
N PHE A 268 -34.41 -3.34 -40.56
CA PHE A 268 -34.03 -2.46 -39.46
C PHE A 268 -34.57 -3.00 -38.13
N LEU A 269 -35.88 -3.28 -38.05
CA LEU A 269 -36.50 -3.86 -36.85
C LEU A 269 -35.85 -5.20 -36.46
N ARG A 270 -35.56 -6.08 -37.42
CA ARG A 270 -34.91 -7.37 -37.15
C ARG A 270 -33.50 -7.18 -36.58
N SER A 271 -32.72 -6.26 -37.14
CA SER A 271 -31.36 -5.97 -36.69
C SER A 271 -31.37 -5.35 -35.29
N TRP A 272 -32.30 -4.42 -35.06
CA TRP A 272 -32.50 -3.80 -33.76
C TRP A 272 -32.93 -4.80 -32.68
N VAL A 273 -33.89 -5.68 -32.97
CA VAL A 273 -34.29 -6.75 -32.03
C VAL A 273 -33.10 -7.66 -31.69
N LYS A 274 -32.26 -7.99 -32.68
CA LYS A 274 -31.05 -8.81 -32.47
C LYS A 274 -30.04 -8.10 -31.57
N GLU A 275 -29.82 -6.81 -31.80
CA GLU A 275 -28.90 -5.99 -31.00
C GLU A 275 -29.41 -5.80 -29.57
N LYS A 276 -30.71 -5.52 -29.40
CA LYS A 276 -31.35 -5.42 -28.09
C LYS A 276 -31.27 -6.73 -27.31
N LYS A 277 -31.49 -7.86 -27.98
CA LYS A 277 -31.34 -9.18 -27.36
C LYS A 277 -29.90 -9.42 -26.89
N LYS A 278 -28.91 -9.09 -27.73
CA LYS A 278 -27.49 -9.22 -27.37
C LYS A 278 -27.12 -8.34 -26.16
N HIS A 279 -27.60 -7.10 -26.13
CA HIS A 279 -27.38 -6.22 -24.97
C HIS A 279 -28.04 -6.77 -23.71
N LEU A 280 -29.29 -7.21 -23.79
CA LEU A 280 -29.98 -7.78 -22.63
C LEU A 280 -29.30 -9.04 -22.08
N GLU A 281 -28.74 -9.89 -22.96
CA GLU A 281 -27.91 -11.03 -22.55
C GLU A 281 -26.63 -10.57 -21.81
N LYS A 282 -25.94 -9.54 -22.33
CA LYS A 282 -24.76 -8.93 -21.67
C LYS A 282 -25.12 -8.36 -20.29
N THR A 283 -26.20 -7.60 -20.19
CA THR A 283 -26.66 -6.98 -18.93
C THR A 283 -27.05 -8.04 -17.90
N LEU A 284 -27.75 -9.10 -18.32
CA LEU A 284 -28.14 -10.18 -17.41
C LEU A 284 -26.92 -10.96 -16.90
N HIS A 285 -25.94 -11.21 -17.76
CA HIS A 285 -24.71 -11.88 -17.36
C HIS A 285 -23.92 -11.05 -16.33
N ALA A 286 -23.71 -9.75 -16.61
CA ALA A 286 -23.03 -8.85 -15.68
C ALA A 286 -23.80 -8.69 -14.35
N ALA A 287 -25.14 -8.68 -14.39
CA ALA A 287 -25.96 -8.64 -13.18
C ALA A 287 -25.76 -9.88 -12.31
N GLU A 288 -25.63 -11.06 -12.93
CA GLU A 288 -25.41 -12.31 -12.21
C GLU A 288 -23.99 -12.38 -11.62
N GLU A 289 -22.98 -11.88 -12.34
CA GLU A 289 -21.61 -11.76 -11.84
C GLU A 289 -21.53 -10.83 -10.62
N ALA A 290 -22.09 -9.62 -10.73
CA ALA A 290 -22.17 -8.68 -9.61
C ALA A 290 -22.94 -9.27 -8.42
N ARG A 291 -24.06 -9.98 -8.69
CA ARG A 291 -24.84 -10.66 -7.64
C ARG A 291 -24.00 -11.70 -6.90
N LEU A 292 -23.23 -12.52 -7.64
CA LEU A 292 -22.36 -13.54 -7.04
C LEU A 292 -21.24 -12.91 -6.21
N ALA A 293 -20.59 -11.86 -6.73
CA ALA A 293 -19.52 -11.18 -6.01
C ALA A 293 -20.03 -10.54 -4.71
N LEU A 294 -21.15 -9.82 -4.76
CA LEU A 294 -21.81 -9.27 -3.57
C LEU A 294 -22.25 -10.37 -2.59
N HIS A 295 -22.75 -11.50 -3.10
CA HIS A 295 -23.12 -12.62 -2.25
C HIS A 295 -21.91 -13.22 -1.52
N ASN A 296 -20.76 -13.31 -2.16
CA ASN A 296 -19.52 -13.81 -1.54
C ASN A 296 -19.03 -12.90 -0.40
N VAL A 297 -19.22 -11.58 -0.52
CA VAL A 297 -18.94 -10.64 0.58
C VAL A 297 -19.91 -10.85 1.74
N LEU A 298 -21.21 -10.95 1.46
CA LEU A 298 -22.24 -11.15 2.50
C LEU A 298 -22.16 -12.51 3.20
N THR A 299 -21.62 -13.52 2.52
CA THR A 299 -21.46 -14.89 3.03
C THR A 299 -20.01 -15.26 3.28
N HIS A 300 -19.16 -14.26 3.51
CA HIS A 300 -17.73 -14.47 3.71
C HIS A 300 -17.47 -15.50 4.81
N PRO A 301 -16.63 -16.52 4.58
CA PRO A 301 -16.33 -17.53 5.59
C PRO A 301 -15.79 -16.88 6.88
N GLY A 302 -16.38 -17.23 8.03
CA GLY A 302 -16.04 -16.63 9.32
C GLY A 302 -16.80 -15.34 9.65
N GLY A 303 -17.36 -14.67 8.64
CA GLY A 303 -17.94 -13.33 8.75
C GLY A 303 -17.07 -12.29 8.05
N TRP A 304 -17.68 -11.27 7.45
CA TRP A 304 -16.93 -10.20 6.81
C TRP A 304 -16.38 -9.24 7.86
N LEU A 305 -15.05 -9.12 7.94
CA LEU A 305 -14.33 -8.33 8.95
C LEU A 305 -14.74 -8.64 10.40
N SER A 306 -15.21 -9.85 10.67
CA SER A 306 -15.45 -10.32 12.04
C SER A 306 -14.11 -10.60 12.70
N ALA A 307 -13.82 -9.88 13.78
CA ALA A 307 -12.77 -10.31 14.70
C ALA A 307 -13.20 -11.64 15.31
N ASP A 308 -12.32 -12.63 15.35
CA ASP A 308 -12.56 -13.85 16.12
C ASP A 308 -12.90 -13.45 17.56
N GLU A 309 -14.05 -13.89 18.08
CA GLU A 309 -14.60 -13.46 19.38
C GLU A 309 -13.62 -13.70 20.56
N ASP A 310 -12.60 -14.52 20.36
CA ASP A 310 -11.52 -14.79 21.31
C ASP A 310 -10.55 -13.61 21.54
N GLU A 311 -10.50 -12.62 20.64
CA GLU A 311 -9.66 -11.41 20.81
C GLU A 311 -10.22 -10.47 21.89
N PHE A 312 -11.55 -10.37 22.00
CA PHE A 312 -12.21 -9.57 23.06
C PHE A 312 -12.13 -10.25 24.44
N ALA A 313 -12.06 -11.58 24.48
CA ALA A 313 -11.95 -12.33 25.74
C ALA A 313 -10.54 -12.23 26.36
N ASN A 314 -9.50 -12.06 25.55
CA ASN A 314 -8.11 -11.98 26.02
C ASN A 314 -7.71 -10.56 26.46
N ILE A 315 -8.31 -9.50 25.90
CA ILE A 315 -8.08 -8.12 26.37
C ILE A 315 -8.62 -7.93 27.79
N HIS A 316 -9.73 -8.59 28.15
CA HIS A 316 -10.28 -8.52 29.51
C HIS A 316 -9.59 -9.42 30.54
N ARG A 317 -8.66 -10.29 30.12
CA ARG A 317 -7.87 -11.13 31.02
C ARG A 317 -6.47 -10.62 31.31
N SER A 318 -5.98 -9.66 30.51
CA SER A 318 -4.70 -8.99 30.77
C SER A 318 -4.77 -7.84 31.78
N ASP A 319 -5.98 -7.47 32.19
CA ASP A 319 -6.25 -6.40 33.18
C ASP A 319 -6.69 -6.92 34.57
N GLU A 320 -6.60 -8.25 34.82
CA GLU A 320 -6.82 -8.86 36.16
C GLU A 320 -5.56 -9.41 36.81
#